data_AF-A0A7D9DID3-F1
#
_entry.id   AF-A0A7D9DID3-F1
#
_cell.length_a   1.000
_cell.length_b   1.000
_cell.length_c   1.000
_cell.angle_alpha   90.00
_cell.angle_beta   90.00
_cell.angle_gamma   90.00
#
_symmetry.space_group_name_H-M   'P 1'
#
loop_
_entity.id
_entity.type
_entity.pdbx_description
1 polymer ?
#
loop_
_entity_poly.entity_id
_entity_poly.type
_entity_poly.pdbx_seq_one_letter_code
_entity_poly.pdbx_strand_id
1 'polypeptide(L)'
;MASEDWTTVYSALDVDEKVSAYNSIIIKMLDEFLPEKTIRVHHSDKPWITGNIKMQIKARQKAFSRGDQPRYKQLCEKVANLITKAKATYYRSKASEFRTSNQSKWYNCIYSLVNAENTTHTQFPHRPVRSENLD
;
A
#
# COMPACT_ATOMS: atom_id res chain seq x y z
N MET A 1 -7.82 3.90 -28.85
CA MET A 1 -6.75 2.94 -28.53
C MET A 1 -5.56 3.34 -29.38
N ALA A 2 -4.38 3.53 -28.79
CA ALA A 2 -3.20 3.93 -29.56
C ALA A 2 -2.90 2.87 -30.63
N SER A 3 -2.81 3.29 -31.88
CA SER A 3 -2.45 2.45 -33.01
C SER A 3 -0.95 2.63 -33.23
N GLU A 4 -0.15 1.70 -32.76
CA GLU A 4 1.30 1.76 -32.96
C GLU A 4 1.70 1.18 -34.30
N ASP A 5 2.74 1.79 -34.85
CA ASP A 5 3.36 1.35 -36.08
C ASP A 5 4.41 0.26 -35.79
N TRP A 6 4.11 -0.96 -36.21
CA TRP A 6 4.98 -2.14 -36.08
C TRP A 6 5.87 -2.37 -37.31
N THR A 7 5.81 -1.47 -38.30
CA THR A 7 6.53 -1.64 -39.57
C THR A 7 8.02 -1.89 -39.35
N THR A 8 8.63 -1.22 -38.36
CA THR A 8 10.04 -1.38 -37.98
C THR A 8 10.39 -2.80 -37.51
N VAL A 9 9.47 -3.49 -36.83
CA VAL A 9 9.66 -4.88 -36.39
C VAL A 9 9.50 -5.84 -37.56
N TYR A 10 8.53 -5.61 -38.44
CA TYR A 10 8.31 -6.46 -39.60
C TYR A 10 9.42 -6.31 -40.65
N SER A 11 9.94 -5.10 -40.85
CA SER A 11 10.94 -4.78 -41.87
C SER A 11 12.39 -5.13 -41.50
N ALA A 12 12.69 -5.33 -40.21
CA ALA A 12 14.03 -5.75 -39.78
C ALA A 12 14.38 -7.13 -40.37
N LEU A 13 15.65 -7.34 -40.74
CA LEU A 13 16.09 -8.58 -41.41
C LEU A 13 16.64 -9.58 -40.40
N ASP A 14 17.34 -9.09 -39.38
CA ASP A 14 17.94 -9.91 -38.35
C ASP A 14 16.99 -10.12 -37.15
N VAL A 15 17.10 -11.28 -36.50
CA VAL A 15 16.24 -11.62 -35.35
C VAL A 15 16.52 -10.73 -34.16
N ASP A 16 17.78 -10.37 -33.91
CA ASP A 16 18.14 -9.51 -32.79
C ASP A 16 17.64 -8.08 -33.04
N GLU A 17 17.69 -7.60 -34.28
CA GLU A 17 17.10 -6.32 -34.68
C GLU A 17 15.58 -6.28 -34.47
N LYS A 18 14.87 -7.37 -34.81
CA LYS A 18 13.43 -7.48 -34.56
C LYS A 18 13.09 -7.39 -33.07
N VAL A 19 13.82 -8.11 -32.23
CA VAL A 19 13.62 -8.12 -30.78
C VAL A 19 13.93 -6.73 -30.19
N SER A 20 14.99 -6.08 -30.65
CA SER A 20 15.35 -4.73 -30.22
C SER A 20 14.27 -3.70 -30.58
N ALA A 21 13.76 -3.73 -31.81
CA ALA A 21 12.70 -2.84 -32.28
C ALA A 21 11.39 -3.06 -31.48
N TYR A 22 11.03 -4.33 -31.25
CA TYR A 22 9.87 -4.70 -30.44
C TYR A 22 9.98 -4.16 -29.01
N ASN A 23 11.11 -4.43 -28.34
CA ASN A 23 11.33 -3.99 -26.97
C ASN A 23 11.31 -2.47 -26.87
N SER A 24 11.88 -1.76 -27.84
CA SER A 24 11.88 -0.29 -27.88
C SER A 24 10.46 0.28 -27.94
N ILE A 25 9.58 -0.30 -28.76
CA ILE A 25 8.17 0.11 -28.85
C ILE A 25 7.47 -0.15 -27.50
N ILE A 26 7.62 -1.35 -26.93
CA ILE A 26 6.98 -1.72 -25.67
C ILE A 26 7.45 -0.83 -24.51
N ILE A 27 8.76 -0.57 -24.39
CA ILE A 27 9.32 0.31 -23.35
C ILE A 27 8.76 1.72 -23.51
N LYS A 28 8.72 2.27 -24.73
CA LYS A 28 8.14 3.59 -24.99
C LYS A 28 6.67 3.66 -24.55
N MET A 29 5.88 2.64 -24.87
CA MET A 29 4.47 2.57 -24.44
C MET A 29 4.36 2.45 -22.91
N LEU A 30 5.22 1.64 -22.28
CA LEU A 30 5.29 1.54 -20.82
C LEU A 30 5.59 2.90 -20.20
N ASP A 31 6.54 3.66 -20.72
CA ASP A 31 6.90 4.98 -20.19
C ASP A 31 5.77 6.00 -20.36
N GLU A 32 5.04 5.95 -21.48
CA GLU A 32 3.93 6.87 -21.76
C GLU A 32 2.70 6.58 -20.88
N PHE A 33 2.31 5.30 -20.77
CA PHE A 33 1.07 4.91 -20.11
C PHE A 33 1.26 4.47 -18.65
N LEU A 34 2.44 3.98 -18.29
CA LEU A 34 2.80 3.49 -16.96
C LEU A 34 4.10 4.14 -16.44
N PRO A 35 4.14 5.48 -16.33
CA PRO A 35 5.36 6.17 -15.90
C PRO A 35 5.78 5.69 -14.50
N GLU A 36 7.08 5.45 -14.35
CA GLU A 36 7.68 5.12 -13.06
C GLU A 36 7.46 6.27 -12.07
N LYS A 37 7.02 5.94 -10.84
CA LYS A 37 6.78 6.92 -9.79
C LYS A 37 7.56 6.58 -8.54
N THR A 38 8.53 7.42 -8.20
CA THR A 38 9.23 7.33 -6.93
C THR A 38 8.35 7.90 -5.80
N ILE A 39 8.09 7.10 -4.77
CA ILE A 39 7.35 7.51 -3.59
C ILE A 39 8.30 7.55 -2.39
N ARG A 40 8.41 8.71 -1.75
CA ARG A 40 9.16 8.83 -0.48
C ARG A 40 8.37 8.23 0.67
N VAL A 41 8.94 7.26 1.36
CA VAL A 41 8.41 6.63 2.58
C VAL A 41 9.32 7.00 3.75
N HIS A 42 8.73 7.38 4.86
CA HIS A 42 9.42 7.69 6.11
C HIS A 42 9.19 6.55 7.10
N HIS A 43 10.19 6.23 7.92
CA HIS A 43 10.12 5.11 8.88
C HIS A 43 8.96 5.23 9.88
N SER A 44 8.56 6.45 10.22
CA SER A 44 7.42 6.71 11.11
C SER A 44 6.06 6.65 10.41
N ASP A 45 6.01 6.50 9.08
CA ASP A 45 4.76 6.37 8.38
C ASP A 45 4.05 5.10 8.81
N LYS A 46 2.76 5.22 9.09
CA LYS A 46 1.95 4.05 9.37
C LYS A 46 1.85 3.19 8.10
N PRO A 47 1.77 1.86 8.22
CA PRO A 47 1.80 0.96 7.06
C PRO A 47 0.60 1.13 6.11
N TRP A 48 -0.50 1.74 6.58
CA TRP A 48 -1.67 2.07 5.75
C TRP A 48 -1.57 3.45 5.05
N ILE A 49 -0.48 4.21 5.22
CA ILE A 49 -0.29 5.51 4.56
C ILE A 49 0.38 5.31 3.20
N THR A 50 -0.43 5.39 2.15
CA THR A 50 0.03 5.24 0.76
C THR A 50 0.49 6.58 0.15
N GLY A 51 1.24 6.51 -0.96
CA GLY A 51 1.65 7.70 -1.71
C GLY A 51 0.47 8.57 -2.17
N ASN A 52 -0.65 7.96 -2.55
CA ASN A 52 -1.88 8.68 -2.90
C ASN A 52 -2.44 9.47 -1.69
N ILE A 53 -2.47 8.87 -0.50
CA ILE A 53 -2.92 9.58 0.72
C ILE A 53 -2.02 10.79 0.99
N LYS A 54 -0.69 10.63 0.89
CA LYS A 54 0.25 11.75 1.05
C LYS A 54 0.03 12.85 0.01
N MET A 55 -0.25 12.49 -1.24
CA MET A 55 -0.57 13.45 -2.30
C MET A 55 -1.83 14.27 -1.96
N GLN A 56 -2.89 13.62 -1.46
CA GLN A 56 -4.11 14.32 -1.04
C GLN A 56 -3.87 15.19 0.21
N ILE A 57 -3.05 14.75 1.16
CA ILE A 57 -2.64 15.57 2.33
C ILE A 57 -1.92 16.83 1.88
N LYS A 58 -0.98 16.72 0.93
CA LYS A 58 -0.28 17.88 0.34
C LYS A 58 -1.24 18.82 -0.38
N ALA A 59 -2.19 18.27 -1.17
CA ALA A 59 -3.20 19.08 -1.84
C ALA A 59 -4.08 19.85 -0.84
N ARG A 60 -4.46 19.20 0.27
CA ARG A 60 -5.22 19.83 1.37
C ARG A 60 -4.43 20.98 2.00
N GLN A 61 -3.16 20.75 2.34
CA GLN A 61 -2.28 21.79 2.90
C GLN A 61 -2.12 22.98 1.94
N LYS A 62 -2.01 22.72 0.64
CA LYS A 62 -1.96 23.75 -0.39
C LYS A 62 -3.26 24.55 -0.50
N ALA A 63 -4.42 23.90 -0.42
CA ALA A 63 -5.72 24.59 -0.41
C ALA A 63 -5.88 25.50 0.81
N PHE A 64 -5.49 25.01 1.99
CA PHE A 64 -5.46 25.80 3.22
C PHE A 64 -4.57 27.05 3.08
N SER A 65 -3.33 26.84 2.60
CA SER A 65 -2.36 27.94 2.43
C SER A 65 -2.82 29.00 1.42
N ARG A 66 -3.74 28.65 0.50
CA ARG A 66 -4.30 29.55 -0.51
C ARG A 66 -5.61 30.21 -0.06
N GLY A 67 -6.14 29.88 1.12
CA GLY A 67 -7.44 30.36 1.58
C GLY A 67 -8.65 29.77 0.85
N ASP A 68 -8.46 28.71 0.05
CA ASP A 68 -9.55 28.05 -0.69
C ASP A 68 -10.33 27.10 0.25
N GLN A 69 -11.25 27.68 1.01
CA GLN A 69 -12.03 26.97 2.04
C GLN A 69 -12.92 25.84 1.50
N PRO A 70 -13.69 26.03 0.39
CA PRO A 70 -14.52 24.96 -0.16
C PRO A 70 -13.68 23.74 -0.55
N ARG A 71 -12.55 23.96 -1.25
CA ARG A 71 -11.67 22.89 -1.67
C ARG A 71 -10.95 22.24 -0.49
N TYR A 72 -10.54 23.04 0.50
CA TYR A 72 -9.95 22.53 1.72
C TYR A 72 -10.90 21.54 2.43
N LYS A 73 -12.18 21.91 2.62
CA LYS A 73 -13.17 21.05 3.26
C LYS A 73 -13.38 19.74 2.50
N GLN A 74 -13.53 19.81 1.18
CA GLN A 74 -13.63 18.61 0.33
C GLN A 74 -12.41 17.70 0.47
N LEU A 75 -11.20 18.28 0.51
CA LEU A 75 -9.97 17.51 0.67
C LEU A 75 -9.81 16.92 2.08
N CYS A 76 -10.32 17.58 3.13
CA CYS A 76 -10.39 17.00 4.47
C CYS A 76 -11.22 15.71 4.48
N GLU A 77 -12.44 15.77 3.96
CA GLU A 77 -13.35 14.63 3.88
C GLU A 77 -12.74 13.50 3.02
N LYS A 78 -12.14 13.86 1.88
CA LYS A 78 -11.47 12.90 1.00
C LYS A 78 -10.30 12.20 1.70
N VAL A 79 -9.43 12.95 2.39
CA VAL A 79 -8.29 12.39 3.12
C VAL A 79 -8.76 11.47 4.24
N ALA A 80 -9.77 11.89 5.01
CA ALA A 80 -10.35 11.07 6.09
C ALA A 80 -10.88 9.74 5.54
N ASN A 81 -11.67 9.79 4.46
CA ASN A 81 -12.21 8.60 3.80
C ASN A 81 -11.12 7.66 3.27
N LEU A 82 -10.06 8.21 2.66
CA LEU A 82 -8.94 7.40 2.18
C LEU A 82 -8.19 6.72 3.33
N ILE A 83 -7.95 7.42 4.43
CA ILE A 83 -7.28 6.85 5.61
C ILE A 83 -8.14 5.75 6.24
N THR A 84 -9.45 5.99 6.41
CA THR A 84 -10.37 4.99 6.96
C THR A 84 -10.40 3.72 6.11
N LYS A 85 -10.51 3.87 4.78
CA LYS A 85 -10.46 2.73 3.84
C LYS A 85 -9.12 1.99 3.92
N ALA A 86 -8.01 2.73 3.91
CA ALA A 86 -6.68 2.11 3.95
C ALA A 86 -6.42 1.36 5.26
N LYS A 87 -6.82 1.93 6.40
CA LYS A 87 -6.77 1.25 7.71
C LYS A 87 -7.60 -0.03 7.69
N ALA A 88 -8.85 0.03 7.21
CA ALA A 88 -9.74 -1.13 7.17
C ALA A 88 -9.17 -2.25 6.29
N THR A 89 -8.66 -1.92 5.10
CA THR A 89 -8.01 -2.89 4.21
C THR A 89 -6.78 -3.50 4.86
N TYR A 90 -5.88 -2.68 5.42
CA TYR A 90 -4.66 -3.16 6.08
C TYR A 90 -4.98 -4.17 7.19
N TYR A 91 -5.89 -3.82 8.11
CA TYR A 91 -6.23 -4.70 9.22
C TYR A 91 -7.00 -5.94 8.76
N ARG A 92 -7.86 -5.84 7.74
CA ARG A 92 -8.54 -7.01 7.15
C ARG A 92 -7.52 -7.99 6.57
N SER A 93 -6.59 -7.51 5.76
CA SER A 93 -5.54 -8.35 5.16
C SER A 93 -4.64 -8.99 6.23
N LYS A 94 -4.23 -8.20 7.23
CA LYS A 94 -3.43 -8.69 8.36
C LYS A 94 -4.17 -9.75 9.18
N ALA A 95 -5.47 -9.57 9.39
CA ALA A 95 -6.31 -10.54 10.10
C ALA A 95 -6.50 -11.83 9.30
N SER A 96 -6.67 -11.75 7.97
CA SER A 96 -6.78 -12.94 7.12
C SER A 96 -5.48 -13.76 7.09
N GLU A 97 -4.33 -13.09 7.03
CA GLU A 97 -3.01 -13.74 6.98
C GLU A 97 -2.72 -14.56 8.25
N PHE A 98 -2.98 -13.99 9.44
CA PHE A 98 -2.71 -14.71 10.69
C PHE A 98 -3.77 -15.76 11.03
N ARG A 99 -5.01 -15.60 10.55
CA ARG A 99 -6.06 -16.61 10.72
C ARG A 99 -5.71 -17.93 10.02
N THR A 100 -5.06 -17.87 8.87
CA THR A 100 -4.69 -19.05 8.07
C THR A 100 -3.30 -19.58 8.41
N SER A 101 -2.34 -18.72 8.75
CA SER A 101 -0.95 -19.13 8.97
C SER A 101 -0.63 -19.56 10.42
N ASN A 102 -1.10 -18.81 11.43
CA ASN A 102 -0.81 -19.12 12.84
C ASN A 102 -1.70 -18.30 13.82
N GLN A 103 -2.65 -18.96 14.46
CA GLN A 103 -3.60 -18.33 15.40
C GLN A 103 -2.93 -17.67 16.62
N SER A 104 -1.78 -18.15 17.09
CA SER A 104 -1.04 -17.52 18.20
C SER A 104 -0.46 -16.16 17.80
N LYS A 105 0.01 -16.01 16.54
CA LYS A 105 0.47 -14.72 16.00
C LYS A 105 -0.66 -13.71 15.88
N TRP A 106 -1.88 -14.16 15.61
CA TRP A 106 -3.07 -13.30 15.60
C TRP A 106 -3.34 -12.67 16.97
N TYR A 107 -3.36 -13.46 18.04
CA TYR A 107 -3.56 -12.93 19.40
C TYR A 107 -2.44 -11.96 19.81
N ASN A 108 -1.17 -12.30 19.53
CA ASN A 108 -0.05 -11.39 19.77
C ASN A 108 -0.18 -10.06 18.99
N CYS A 109 -0.67 -10.13 17.74
CA CYS A 109 -0.96 -8.94 16.96
C CYS A 109 -2.05 -8.09 17.60
N ILE A 110 -3.16 -8.69 18.06
CA ILE A 110 -4.24 -7.98 18.73
C ILE A 110 -3.74 -7.32 20.02
N TYR A 111 -2.97 -8.03 20.84
CA TYR A 111 -2.36 -7.45 22.03
C TYR A 111 -1.41 -6.31 21.68
N SER A 112 -0.60 -6.41 20.64
CA SER A 112 0.25 -5.29 20.22
C SER A 112 -0.54 -4.06 19.75
N LEU A 113 -1.75 -4.27 19.22
CA LEU A 113 -2.62 -3.18 18.76
C LEU A 113 -3.32 -2.49 19.93
N VAL A 114 -3.66 -3.25 20.98
CA VAL A 114 -4.36 -2.78 22.19
C VAL A 114 -3.40 -2.32 23.30
N ASN A 115 -2.17 -2.86 23.36
CA ASN A 115 -1.15 -2.47 24.35
C ASN A 115 -0.20 -1.39 23.83
N ALA A 116 -0.23 -1.00 22.55
CA ALA A 116 0.58 0.12 22.05
C ALA A 116 0.23 1.47 22.71
N GLU A 117 -0.93 1.56 23.36
CA GLU A 117 -1.35 2.71 24.18
C GLU A 117 -0.97 2.57 25.67
N ASN A 118 -0.48 1.41 26.12
CA ASN A 118 -0.06 1.14 27.51
C ASN A 118 1.40 0.69 27.54
N THR A 119 2.33 1.62 27.35
CA THR A 119 3.77 1.34 27.50
C THR A 119 4.11 1.21 28.99
N THR A 120 3.90 0.03 29.56
CA THR A 120 4.59 -0.39 30.80
C THR A 120 4.70 -1.91 30.85
N HIS A 121 5.93 -2.39 30.68
CA HIS A 121 6.44 -3.71 30.96
C HIS A 121 5.55 -4.57 31.89
N THR A 122 4.82 -5.56 31.35
CA THR A 122 4.13 -6.55 32.19
C THR A 122 4.36 -7.95 31.67
N GLN A 123 4.86 -8.82 32.55
CA GLN A 123 5.16 -10.22 32.32
C GLN A 123 3.91 -10.98 31.86
N PHE A 124 4.12 -11.94 30.96
CA PHE A 124 3.08 -12.82 30.43
C PHE A 124 2.37 -13.59 31.56
N PRO A 125 1.02 -13.66 31.59
CA PRO A 125 0.35 -14.68 32.37
C PRO A 125 0.62 -16.04 31.73
N HIS A 126 1.16 -16.98 32.51
CA HIS A 126 1.38 -18.35 32.07
C HIS A 126 0.08 -18.96 31.50
N ARG A 127 0.17 -19.54 30.30
CA ARG A 127 -0.88 -20.36 29.71
C ARG A 127 -1.19 -21.53 30.67
N PRO A 128 -2.44 -21.76 31.09
CA PRO A 128 -2.76 -22.96 31.86
C PRO A 128 -2.47 -24.19 31.00
N VAL A 129 -1.60 -25.06 31.48
CA VAL A 129 -1.40 -26.39 30.89
C VAL A 129 -2.72 -27.14 31.07
N ARG A 130 -3.32 -27.57 29.97
CA ARG A 130 -4.50 -28.41 29.97
C ARG A 130 -4.08 -29.75 30.61
N SER A 131 -4.52 -30.01 31.83
CA SER A 131 -4.37 -31.32 32.45
C SER A 131 -5.17 -32.33 31.63
N GLU A 132 -4.48 -33.13 30.83
CA GLU A 132 -5.02 -34.39 30.34
C GLU A 132 -5.19 -35.29 31.56
N ASN A 133 -6.43 -35.44 32.02
CA ASN A 133 -6.78 -36.52 32.93
C ASN A 133 -6.73 -37.80 32.10
N LEU A 134 -5.74 -38.65 32.39
CA LEU A 134 -5.78 -40.07 32.03
C LEU A 134 -6.57 -40.78 33.13
N ASP A 135 -7.72 -41.33 32.75
CA ASP A 135 -8.36 -42.45 33.46
C ASP A 135 -7.54 -43.73 33.27
#